data_AF-A0A353ZZM3-F1
#
_entry.id   AF-A0A353ZZM3-F1
#
_cell.length_a   1.000
_cell.length_b   1.000
_cell.length_c   1.000
_cell.angle_alpha   90.00
_cell.angle_beta   90.00
_cell.angle_gamma   90.00
#
_symmetry.space_group_name_H-M   'P 1'
#
loop_
_entity.id
_entity.type
_entity.pdbx_description
1 polymer ?
#
loop_
_entity_poly.entity_id
_entity_poly.type
_entity_poly.pdbx_seq_one_letter_code
_entity_poly.pdbx_strand_id
1 'polypeptide(L)'
;MLDLETKHEQCSICKHEYTSINTEVMPGIKIYVCESCLEAAKYHFIWVCMSCGQVYLRPKNLVIERVKDLELKRAYMLCEDMQIIQGIDMCIACDPEGIVNYMNEQKTAIC
;
A
#
# COMPACT_ATOMS: atom_id res chain seq x y z
N MET A 1 -15.74 33.56 -9.42
CA MET A 1 -15.91 32.46 -8.45
C MET A 1 -15.20 31.27 -9.05
N LEU A 2 -14.13 30.78 -8.40
CA LEU A 2 -13.50 29.54 -8.82
C LEU A 2 -14.39 28.41 -8.30
N ASP A 3 -15.18 27.82 -9.19
CA ASP A 3 -15.88 26.57 -8.92
C ASP A 3 -14.82 25.49 -8.72
N LEU A 4 -14.40 25.31 -7.46
CA LEU A 4 -13.69 24.12 -7.01
C LEU A 4 -14.72 22.98 -7.05
N GLU A 5 -14.89 22.38 -8.23
CA GLU A 5 -15.52 21.07 -8.35
C GLU A 5 -14.76 20.10 -7.44
N THR A 6 -15.29 19.90 -6.24
CA THR A 6 -14.78 18.90 -5.31
C THR A 6 -15.21 17.56 -5.87
N LYS A 7 -14.36 17.01 -6.75
CA LYS A 7 -14.58 15.69 -7.35
C LYS A 7 -14.62 14.66 -6.23
N HIS A 8 -15.79 14.08 -6.00
CA HIS A 8 -15.98 12.96 -5.09
C HIS A 8 -15.87 11.67 -5.89
N GLU A 9 -14.98 10.79 -5.44
CA GLU A 9 -14.72 9.50 -6.07
C GLU A 9 -14.81 8.40 -5.03
N GLN A 10 -15.04 7.18 -5.49
CA GLN A 10 -15.13 6.04 -4.60
C GLN A 10 -13.77 5.76 -3.95
N CYS A 11 -13.77 5.55 -2.63
CA CYS A 11 -12.58 5.20 -1.86
C CYS A 11 -11.92 3.98 -2.48
N SER A 12 -10.67 4.13 -2.88
CA SER A 12 -9.90 3.11 -3.57
C SER A 12 -9.50 1.95 -2.67
N ILE A 13 -9.60 2.11 -1.34
CA ILE A 13 -9.28 1.08 -0.34
C ILE A 13 -10.52 0.24 -0.02
N CYS A 14 -11.56 0.86 0.57
CA CYS A 14 -12.73 0.10 0.98
C CYS A 14 -13.71 -0.17 -0.16
N LYS A 15 -13.74 0.65 -1.21
CA LYS A 15 -14.75 0.61 -2.29
C LYS A 15 -16.21 0.77 -1.81
N HIS A 16 -16.43 1.32 -0.60
CA HIS A 16 -17.78 1.53 -0.05
C HIS A 16 -18.17 3.00 0.02
N GLU A 17 -17.25 3.87 0.44
CA GLU A 17 -17.53 5.29 0.67
C GLU A 17 -17.08 6.15 -0.53
N TYR A 18 -17.75 7.28 -0.74
CA TYR A 18 -17.29 8.32 -1.66
C TYR A 18 -16.59 9.43 -0.87
N THR A 19 -15.52 9.98 -1.43
CA THR A 19 -14.68 10.96 -0.75
C THR A 19 -14.02 11.91 -1.75
N SER A 20 -13.72 13.13 -1.31
CA SER A 20 -12.90 14.10 -2.04
C SER A 20 -11.43 14.06 -1.61
N ILE A 21 -11.12 13.32 -0.54
CA ILE A 21 -9.76 13.20 -0.02
C ILE A 21 -8.96 12.30 -0.96
N ASN A 22 -7.81 12.80 -1.41
CA ASN A 22 -6.90 12.07 -2.28
C ASN A 22 -5.49 12.04 -1.70
N THR A 23 -4.75 10.99 -2.03
CA THR A 23 -3.34 10.83 -1.68
C THR A 23 -2.59 10.23 -2.87
N GLU A 24 -1.30 10.52 -2.93
CA GLU A 24 -0.40 10.00 -3.96
C GLU A 24 0.20 8.67 -3.48
N VAL A 25 0.02 7.62 -4.26
CA VAL A 25 0.49 6.26 -3.94
C VAL A 25 1.74 5.87 -4.71
N MET A 26 2.00 6.58 -5.81
CA MET A 26 3.20 6.54 -6.64
C MET A 26 3.35 7.91 -7.31
N PRO A 27 4.56 8.32 -7.74
CA PRO A 27 4.76 9.60 -8.43
C PRO A 27 3.76 9.81 -9.59
N GLY A 28 2.97 10.88 -9.51
CA GLY A 28 1.95 11.25 -10.46
C GLY A 28 0.63 10.49 -10.36
N ILE A 29 0.52 9.47 -9.48
CA ILE A 29 -0.68 8.63 -9.37
C ILE A 29 -1.38 8.86 -8.04
N LYS A 30 -2.56 9.44 -8.12
CA LYS A 30 -3.44 9.72 -6.97
C LYS A 30 -4.58 8.71 -6.89
N ILE A 31 -4.93 8.34 -5.67
CA ILE A 31 -6.15 7.60 -5.35
C ILE A 31 -6.99 8.37 -4.35
N TYR A 32 -8.27 8.05 -4.28
CA TYR A 32 -9.20 8.64 -3.31
C TYR A 32 -9.32 7.73 -2.09
N VAL A 33 -9.27 8.28 -0.89
CA VAL A 33 -9.22 7.50 0.35
C VAL A 33 -10.10 8.14 1.41
N CYS A 34 -11.08 7.40 1.93
CA CYS A 34 -11.95 7.92 2.97
C CYS A 34 -11.24 8.03 4.32
N GLU A 35 -11.80 8.82 5.24
CA GLU A 35 -11.21 9.10 6.54
C GLU A 35 -10.95 7.83 7.36
N SER A 36 -11.87 6.86 7.36
CA SER A 36 -11.69 5.59 8.06
C SER A 36 -10.51 4.77 7.50
N CYS A 37 -10.26 4.82 6.19
CA CYS A 37 -9.12 4.14 5.59
C CYS A 37 -7.79 4.87 5.86
N LEU A 38 -7.81 6.21 5.96
CA LEU A 38 -6.65 6.99 6.42
C LEU A 38 -6.33 6.70 7.88
N GLU A 39 -7.34 6.56 8.74
CA GLU A 39 -7.15 6.18 10.13
C GLU A 39 -6.56 4.78 10.25
N ALA A 40 -7.06 3.82 9.45
CA ALA A 40 -6.52 2.47 9.40
C ALA A 40 -5.03 2.43 9.00
N ALA A 41 -4.58 3.35 8.13
CA ALA A 41 -3.17 3.47 7.71
C ALA A 41 -2.21 3.88 8.84
N LYS A 42 -2.71 4.37 9.98
CA LYS A 42 -1.87 4.58 11.18
C LYS A 42 -1.37 3.26 11.74
N TYR A 43 -2.20 2.22 11.70
CA TYR A 43 -1.92 0.92 12.31
C TYR A 43 -1.56 -0.16 11.30
N HIS A 44 -1.79 0.08 10.01
CA HIS A 44 -1.58 -0.88 8.93
C HIS A 44 -0.67 -0.31 7.85
N PHE A 45 0.20 -1.16 7.30
CA PHE A 45 0.70 -0.96 5.95
C PHE A 45 -0.43 -1.31 4.98
N ILE A 46 -0.74 -0.37 4.08
CA ILE A 46 -1.75 -0.56 3.05
C ILE A 46 -1.08 -0.52 1.68
N TRP A 47 -1.18 -1.62 0.93
CA TRP A 47 -0.72 -1.70 -0.45
C TRP A 47 -1.90 -1.81 -1.41
N VAL A 48 -1.84 -1.07 -2.51
CA VAL A 48 -2.84 -1.08 -3.57
C VAL A 48 -2.16 -1.53 -4.86
N CYS A 49 -2.66 -2.62 -5.45
CA CYS A 49 -2.20 -3.08 -6.75
C CYS A 49 -2.65 -2.11 -7.83
N MET A 50 -1.72 -1.55 -8.59
CA MET A 50 -2.03 -0.58 -9.64
C MET A 50 -2.58 -1.24 -10.90
N SER A 51 -2.42 -2.56 -11.05
CA SER A 51 -2.97 -3.34 -12.16
C SER A 51 -4.45 -3.71 -11.95
N CYS A 52 -4.82 -4.25 -10.77
CA CYS A 52 -6.18 -4.77 -10.53
C CYS A 52 -6.95 -4.04 -9.43
N GLY A 53 -6.32 -3.09 -8.73
CA GLY A 53 -6.95 -2.34 -7.64
C GLY A 53 -7.11 -3.15 -6.34
N GLN A 54 -6.57 -4.37 -6.26
CA GLN A 54 -6.61 -5.19 -5.06
C GLN A 54 -5.85 -4.51 -3.92
N VAL A 55 -6.40 -4.61 -2.71
CA VAL A 55 -5.87 -3.95 -1.52
C VAL A 55 -5.38 -4.99 -0.51
N TYR A 56 -4.21 -4.75 0.06
CA TYR A 56 -3.60 -5.58 1.09
C TYR A 56 -3.37 -4.74 2.35
N LEU A 57 -4.01 -5.13 3.44
CA LEU A 57 -3.84 -4.51 4.76
C LEU A 57 -3.02 -5.45 5.65
N ARG A 58 -1.92 -4.94 6.22
CA ARG A 58 -1.11 -5.68 7.20
C ARG A 58 -0.85 -4.84 8.44
N PRO A 59 -1.18 -5.33 9.65
CA PRO A 59 -0.85 -4.65 10.89
C PRO A 59 0.66 -4.40 10.99
N LYS A 60 1.06 -3.16 11.28
CA LYS A 60 2.49 -2.77 11.30
C LYS A 60 3.29 -3.53 12.34
N ASN A 61 2.73 -3.66 13.55
CA ASN A 61 3.32 -4.43 14.65
C ASN A 61 3.65 -5.87 14.22
N LEU A 62 2.71 -6.53 13.54
CA LEU A 62 2.88 -7.90 13.07
C LEU A 62 3.98 -8.02 12.01
N VAL A 63 4.09 -7.03 11.11
CA VAL A 63 5.15 -6.99 10.10
C VAL A 63 6.51 -6.80 10.78
N ILE A 64 6.63 -5.81 11.66
CA ILE A 64 7.89 -5.49 12.39
C ILE A 64 8.35 -6.68 13.26
N GLU A 65 7.43 -7.38 13.91
CA GLU A 65 7.73 -8.56 14.72
C GLU A 65 8.27 -9.74 13.89
N ARG A 66 7.73 -9.94 12.67
CA ARG A 66 8.05 -11.10 11.83
C ARG A 66 9.24 -10.91 10.90
N VAL A 67 9.63 -9.67 10.63
CA VAL A 67 10.79 -9.37 9.78
C VAL A 67 12.07 -9.78 10.50
N LYS A 68 12.82 -10.71 9.87
CA LYS A 68 14.10 -11.23 10.38
C LYS A 68 15.29 -10.39 9.95
N ASP A 69 15.18 -9.74 8.80
CA ASP A 69 16.22 -8.85 8.29
C ASP A 69 16.29 -7.57 9.15
N LEU A 70 17.46 -7.29 9.71
CA LEU A 70 17.63 -6.21 10.69
C LEU A 70 17.52 -4.82 10.05
N GLU A 71 17.99 -4.66 8.81
CA GLU A 71 17.94 -3.37 8.11
C GLU A 71 16.50 -3.05 7.71
N LEU A 72 15.81 -4.05 7.15
CA LEU A 72 14.40 -3.95 6.80
C LEU A 72 13.52 -3.72 8.03
N LYS A 73 13.82 -4.39 9.15
CA LYS A 73 13.11 -4.15 10.42
C LYS A 73 13.28 -2.72 10.90
N ARG A 74 14.50 -2.18 10.86
CA ARG A 74 14.76 -0.77 11.20
C ARG A 74 13.99 0.18 10.29
N ALA A 75 13.98 -0.08 8.99
CA ALA A 75 13.22 0.71 8.04
C ALA A 75 11.72 0.72 8.36
N TYR A 76 11.13 -0.44 8.68
CA TYR A 76 9.72 -0.50 9.07
C TYR A 76 9.43 0.18 10.41
N MET A 77 10.33 0.11 11.38
CA MET A 77 10.17 0.83 12.66
C MET A 77 10.19 2.35 12.45
N LEU A 78 11.01 2.88 11.55
CA LEU A 78 10.99 4.32 11.22
C LEU A 78 9.66 4.79 10.61
N CYS A 79 8.89 3.86 10.05
CA CYS A 79 7.60 4.10 9.43
C CYS A 79 6.40 3.78 10.35
N GLU A 80 6.64 3.35 11.59
CA GLU A 80 5.58 2.88 12.49
C GLU A 80 4.52 3.95 12.73
N ASP A 81 4.92 5.20 12.92
CA ASP A 81 4.01 6.33 13.17
C ASP A 81 3.48 7.01 11.88
N MET A 82 3.91 6.57 10.70
CA MET A 82 3.55 7.21 9.43
C MET A 82 2.28 6.63 8.80
N GLN A 83 1.36 7.45 8.32
CA GLN A 83 0.20 6.97 7.53
C GLN A 83 0.63 6.62 6.10
N ILE A 84 1.09 5.39 5.89
CA ILE A 84 1.64 4.95 4.61
C ILE A 84 0.60 4.13 3.83
N ILE A 85 0.26 4.64 2.65
CA ILE A 85 -0.50 3.93 1.63
C ILE A 85 0.38 3.92 0.37
N GLN A 86 0.67 2.74 -0.16
CA GLN A 86 1.60 2.57 -1.28
C GLN A 86 0.96 1.84 -2.44
N GLY A 87 1.28 2.30 -3.65
CA GLY A 87 1.01 1.56 -4.87
C GLY A 87 2.07 0.47 -5.03
N ILE A 88 1.65 -0.72 -5.43
CA ILE A 88 2.55 -1.76 -5.95
C ILE A 88 2.19 -1.99 -7.41
N ASP A 89 3.20 -2.18 -8.26
CA ASP A 89 3.00 -2.31 -9.70
C ASP A 89 2.03 -3.47 -9.99
N MET A 90 2.35 -4.65 -9.45
CA MET A 90 1.58 -5.88 -9.63
C MET A 90 1.55 -6.70 -8.34
N CYS A 91 0.40 -7.33 -8.08
CA CYS A 91 0.23 -8.24 -6.96
C CYS A 91 0.30 -9.70 -7.40
N ILE A 92 0.35 -10.63 -6.43
CA ILE A 92 0.39 -12.08 -6.67
C ILE A 92 -0.78 -12.59 -7.52
N ALA A 93 -1.93 -11.91 -7.49
CA ALA A 93 -3.07 -12.29 -8.31
C ALA A 93 -2.92 -11.85 -9.77
N CYS A 94 -2.20 -10.75 -10.03
CA CYS A 94 -1.90 -10.28 -11.38
C CYS A 94 -0.73 -11.03 -12.02
N ASP A 95 0.27 -11.42 -11.22
CA ASP A 95 1.46 -12.12 -11.70
C ASP A 95 2.00 -13.10 -10.65
N PRO A 96 1.41 -14.29 -10.59
CA PRO A 96 1.89 -15.34 -9.71
C PRO A 96 3.27 -15.86 -10.13
N GLU A 97 3.60 -15.86 -11.42
CA GLU A 97 4.87 -16.40 -11.94
C GLU A 97 6.05 -15.48 -11.62
N GLY A 98 5.88 -14.16 -11.73
CA GLY A 98 6.92 -13.18 -11.40
C GLY A 98 7.37 -13.25 -9.94
N ILE A 99 6.44 -13.52 -9.01
CA ILE A 99 6.80 -13.72 -7.60
C ILE A 99 7.61 -15.00 -7.41
N VAL A 100 7.24 -16.09 -8.08
CA VAL A 100 7.99 -17.35 -8.00
C VAL A 100 9.41 -17.16 -8.54
N ASN A 101 9.55 -16.44 -9.65
CA ASN A 101 10.85 -16.15 -10.26
C ASN A 101 11.72 -15.30 -9.32
N TYR A 102 11.18 -14.22 -8.75
CA TYR A 102 11.89 -13.39 -7.77
C TYR A 102 12.37 -14.20 -6.54
N MET A 103 11.53 -15.08 -6.00
CA MET A 103 11.90 -15.92 -4.86
C MET A 103 13.01 -16.92 -5.21
N ASN A 104 13.03 -17.43 -6.45
CA ASN A 104 14.07 -18.34 -6.91
C ASN A 104 15.40 -17.60 -7.14
N GLU A 105 15.36 -16.39 -7.72
CA GLU A 105 16.54 -15.54 -7.91
C GLU A 105 17.18 -15.16 -6.58
N GLN A 106 16.39 -14.78 -5.57
CA GLN A 106 16.92 -14.50 -4.22
C GLN A 106 17.60 -15.71 -3.57
N LYS A 107 17.06 -16.92 -3.75
CA LYS A 107 17.69 -18.14 -3.22
C LYS A 107 19.04 -18.42 -3.89
N THR A 108 19.14 -18.11 -5.18
CA THR A 108 20.36 -18.36 -5.96
C THR A 108 21.45 -17.33 -5.64
N ALA A 109 21.07 -16.09 -5.28
CA ALA A 109 21.99 -15.03 -4.88
C ALA A 109 22.60 -15.20 -3.47
N ILE A 110 22.09 -16.15 -2.67
CA ILE A 110 22.57 -16.44 -1.30
C ILE A 110 23.51 -17.67 -1.28
N CYS A 111 23.78 -18.30 -2.42
CA CYS A 111 24.70 -19.44 -2.54
C CYS A 111 26.13 -19.04 -2.92
#